data_AF-A0A381IET6-F1
#
_entry.id   AF-A0A381IET6-F1
#
_cell.length_a   1.000
_cell.length_b   1.000
_cell.length_c   1.000
_cell.angle_alpha   90.00
_cell.angle_beta   90.00
_cell.angle_gamma   90.00
#
_symmetry.space_group_name_H-M   'P 1'
#
loop_
_entity.id
_entity.type
_entity.pdbx_description
1 polymer ?
#
loop_
_entity_poly.entity_id
_entity_poly.type
_entity_poly.pdbx_seq_one_letter_code
_entity_poly.pdbx_strand_id
1 'polypeptide(L)' 'MNKEYLEETKMLNYNEPQLKLLVSSKNWLELDDFHKIKSIYEFVQNDILFGYNAF' A
#
# COMPACT_ATOMS: atom_id res chain seq x y z
N MET A 1 -2.78 17.44 9.61
CA MET A 1 -2.19 16.60 8.55
C MET A 1 -1.80 17.54 7.41
N ASN A 2 -0.50 17.73 7.15
CA ASN A 2 -0.05 18.63 6.08
C ASN A 2 -0.34 17.96 4.73
N LYS A 3 -1.18 18.58 3.91
CA LYS A 3 -1.65 18.02 2.63
C LYS A 3 -0.51 17.77 1.64
N GLU A 4 0.58 18.52 1.76
CA GLU A 4 1.77 18.45 0.90
C GLU A 4 2.39 17.05 0.80
N TYR A 5 2.25 16.21 1.85
CA TYR A 5 2.81 14.85 1.87
C TYR A 5 1.87 13.77 1.31
N LEU A 6 0.65 14.17 0.92
CA LEU A 6 -0.39 13.27 0.40
C LEU A 6 -0.73 13.60 -1.05
N GLU A 7 -0.06 14.59 -1.62
CA GLU A 7 -0.23 14.94 -3.02
C GLU A 7 0.35 13.82 -3.91
N GLU A 8 -0.38 13.53 -4.97
CA GLU A 8 0.06 12.56 -5.95
C GLU A 8 1.33 13.06 -6.63
N THR A 9 2.31 12.18 -6.78
CA THR A 9 3.52 12.46 -7.56
C THR A 9 3.80 11.29 -8.49
N LYS A 10 4.77 11.46 -9.41
CA LYS A 10 5.23 10.34 -10.25
C LYS A 10 5.68 9.12 -9.43
N MET A 11 6.20 9.34 -8.21
CA MET A 11 6.63 8.28 -7.30
C MET A 11 5.50 7.81 -6.38
N LEU A 12 4.58 8.70 -6.00
CA LEU A 12 3.41 8.44 -5.16
C LEU A 12 2.12 8.50 -6.00
N ASN A 13 1.99 7.60 -6.97
CA ASN A 13 0.85 7.54 -7.88
C ASN A 13 -0.24 6.60 -7.34
N TYR A 14 -0.91 6.98 -6.24
CA TYR A 14 -1.97 6.15 -5.65
C TYR A 14 -3.24 6.09 -6.51
N ASN A 15 -3.34 6.88 -7.58
CA ASN A 15 -4.47 6.85 -8.51
C ASN A 15 -4.35 5.79 -9.60
N GLU A 16 -3.19 5.13 -9.70
CA GLU A 16 -2.93 4.07 -10.65
C GLU A 16 -3.96 2.91 -10.49
N PRO A 17 -4.56 2.42 -11.60
CA PRO A 17 -5.62 1.41 -11.54
C PRO A 17 -5.24 0.09 -10.86
N GLN A 18 -4.04 -0.44 -11.09
CA GLN A 18 -3.55 -1.67 -10.46
C GLN A 18 -3.41 -1.51 -8.93
N LEU A 19 -2.96 -0.36 -8.43
CA LEU A 19 -2.94 -0.09 -6.99
C LEU A 19 -4.35 -0.07 -6.38
N LYS A 20 -5.31 0.57 -7.05
CA LYS A 20 -6.72 0.56 -6.59
C LYS A 20 -7.31 -0.85 -6.57
N LEU A 21 -6.99 -1.66 -7.58
CA LEU A 21 -7.39 -3.07 -7.65
C LEU A 21 -6.73 -3.89 -6.54
N LEU A 22 -5.44 -3.70 -6.26
CA LEU A 22 -4.74 -4.36 -5.16
C LEU A 22 -5.41 -4.06 -3.83
N VAL A 23 -5.61 -2.77 -3.50
CA VAL A 23 -6.26 -2.32 -2.25
C VAL A 23 -7.63 -2.96 -2.09
N SER A 24 -8.42 -3.01 -3.17
CA SER A 24 -9.75 -3.63 -3.17
C SER A 24 -9.67 -5.14 -2.98
N SER A 25 -8.79 -5.83 -3.71
CA SER A 25 -8.63 -7.30 -3.63
C SER A 25 -8.17 -7.80 -2.26
N LYS A 26 -7.45 -6.96 -1.51
CA LYS A 26 -6.97 -7.25 -0.15
C LYS A 26 -7.96 -6.82 0.95
N ASN A 27 -9.08 -6.20 0.58
CA ASN A 27 -10.11 -5.68 1.50
C ASN A 27 -9.57 -4.72 2.58
N TRP A 28 -8.46 -4.02 2.33
CA TRP A 28 -7.84 -3.15 3.34
C TRP A 28 -8.72 -1.98 3.76
N LEU A 29 -9.66 -1.57 2.91
CA LEU A 29 -10.60 -0.49 3.23
C LEU A 29 -11.63 -0.88 4.31
N GLU A 30 -11.82 -2.17 4.57
CA GLU A 30 -12.74 -2.69 5.60
C GLU A 30 -12.08 -2.75 6.99
N LEU A 31 -10.75 -2.59 7.05
CA LEU A 31 -9.99 -2.58 8.29
C LEU A 31 -10.02 -1.19 8.94
N ASP A 32 -9.96 -1.15 10.27
CA ASP A 32 -9.63 0.08 10.98
C ASP A 32 -8.19 0.53 10.66
N ASP A 33 -7.88 1.79 10.93
CA ASP A 33 -6.65 2.40 10.47
C ASP A 33 -5.38 1.72 11.00
N PHE A 34 -5.41 1.18 12.22
CA PHE A 34 -4.25 0.48 12.78
C PHE A 34 -3.98 -0.83 12.03
N HIS A 35 -5.01 -1.66 11.85
CA HIS A 35 -4.86 -2.92 11.12
C HIS A 35 -4.61 -2.71 9.64
N LYS A 36 -5.20 -1.69 9.03
CA LYS A 36 -4.97 -1.29 7.63
C LYS A 36 -3.50 -0.98 7.37
N ILE A 37 -2.89 -0.13 8.20
CA ILE A 37 -1.47 0.23 8.07
C ILE A 37 -0.59 -1.02 8.24
N LYS A 38 -0.88 -1.84 9.26
CA LYS A 38 -0.14 -3.08 9.52
C LYS A 38 -0.20 -4.05 8.34
N SER A 39 -1.38 -4.32 7.80
CA SER A 39 -1.55 -5.26 6.68
C SER A 39 -0.89 -4.79 5.38
N ILE A 40 -0.89 -3.48 5.11
CA ILE A 40 -0.15 -2.91 3.97
C ILE A 40 1.36 -3.12 4.15
N TYR A 41 1.89 -2.85 5.34
CA TYR A 41 3.31 -3.03 5.64
C TYR A 41 3.74 -4.49 5.50
N GLU A 42 2.97 -5.42 6.07
CA GLU A 42 3.24 -6.87 5.98
C GLU A 42 3.24 -7.35 4.52
N PHE A 43 2.33 -6.84 3.68
CA PHE A 43 2.30 -7.16 2.26
C PHE A 43 3.56 -6.69 1.54
N VAL A 44 3.97 -5.44 1.75
CA VAL A 44 5.18 -4.89 1.11
C VAL A 44 6.43 -5.65 1.56
N GLN A 45 6.50 -6.04 2.83
CA GLN A 45 7.64 -6.75 3.39
C GLN A 45 7.74 -8.20 2.91
N ASN A 46 6.63 -8.91 2.81
CA ASN A 46 6.63 -10.37 2.64
C ASN A 46 6.15 -10.83 1.25
N ASP A 47 5.22 -10.12 0.61
CA ASP A 47 4.64 -10.54 -0.68
C ASP A 47 5.35 -9.90 -1.89
N ILE A 48 5.90 -8.70 -1.73
CA ILE A 48 6.66 -8.04 -2.81
C ILE A 48 8.10 -8.55 -2.79
N LEU A 49 8.46 -9.35 -3.79
CA LEU A 49 9.82 -9.86 -3.93
C LEU A 49 10.83 -8.71 -4.11
N PHE A 50 11.81 -8.70 -3.22
CA PHE A 50 12.94 -7.82 -3.11
C PHE A 50 14.14 -8.65 -2.69
N GLY A 51 15.37 -8.21 -2.97
CA GLY A 51 16.57 -9.03 -2.81
C GLY A 51 16.80 -9.67 -1.42
N TYR A 52 16.12 -9.21 -0.36
CA TYR A 52 16.19 -9.78 0.99
C TYR A 52 15.07 -10.77 1.34
N ASN A 53 14.04 -10.93 0.51
CA ASN A 53 12.94 -11.89 0.71
C ASN A 53 12.77 -12.86 -0.48
N ALA A 54 13.68 -12.82 -1.46
CA ALA A 54 13.83 -13.80 -2.53
C ALA A 54 14.85 -14.87 -2.11
N PHE A 55 14.41 -15.85 -1.34
CA PHE A 55 15.20 -17.04 -0.97
C PHE A 55 14.69 -18.28 -1.70
#